data_AF-A0AAD8FAQ7-F1
#
_entry.id   AF-A0AAD8FAQ7-F1
#
_cell.length_a   1.000
_cell.length_b   1.000
_cell.length_c   1.000
_cell.angle_alpha   90.00
_cell.angle_beta   90.00
_cell.angle_gamma   90.00
#
_symmetry.space_group_name_H-M   'P 1'
#
loop_
_entity.id
_entity.type
_entity.pdbx_description
1 polymer ?
#
loop_
_entity_poly.entity_id
_entity_poly.type
_entity_poly.pdbx_seq_one_letter_code
_entity_poly.pdbx_strand_id
1 'polypeptide(L)'
;MRRYSTWCLLLFFLCCCLLLTSILSPRDSYQKIQLIESPRRDKSVHYFIPGRYDDIYMYSAIADDPKTLHAGSAVDVVVTALDKTRVSLTCCMLLDGDNGTVFATPASVYFRNYITLQSFTHIASEYFHPSTYLARQYRCTSQSRPRYVTLTSSACPDSINDYLPVTYPRVSPRGLALCAKVARSPGLHVQKLAEWFEVQRHLGVDKIVVYNLGVDNAISAIFRYYQNLGLLEMLAYELPGEPKSRNLNEAFKRTRQFVQDESVPVLDCKLRMSGYDFVLSHDLDEMVIPRENIPLKRLLQ
;
A
#
# COMPACT_ATOMS: atom_id res chain seq x y z
N MET A 1 -12.35 -47.18 46.36
CA MET A 1 -12.27 -47.00 44.89
C MET A 1 -12.55 -45.54 44.55
N ARG A 2 -11.50 -44.73 44.38
CA ARG A 2 -11.62 -43.29 44.08
C ARG A 2 -11.54 -43.09 42.56
N ARG A 3 -12.64 -42.58 41.97
CA ARG A 3 -12.70 -42.07 40.59
C ARG A 3 -11.98 -40.72 40.51
N TYR A 4 -10.67 -40.73 40.33
CA TYR A 4 -9.90 -39.57 39.90
C TYR A 4 -8.86 -40.08 38.90
N SER A 5 -9.07 -39.92 37.60
CA SER A 5 -7.97 -40.17 36.64
C SER A 5 -8.18 -39.64 35.21
N THR A 6 -9.37 -39.27 34.77
CA THR A 6 -9.56 -38.87 33.35
C THR A 6 -9.50 -37.35 33.15
N TRP A 7 -10.06 -36.57 34.08
CA TRP A 7 -10.09 -35.10 33.98
C TRP A 7 -8.72 -34.44 34.16
N CYS A 8 -7.85 -34.97 35.03
CA CYS A 8 -6.49 -34.44 35.22
C CYS A 8 -5.59 -34.68 33.99
N LEU A 9 -5.73 -35.82 33.31
CA LEU A 9 -4.97 -36.11 32.09
C LEU A 9 -5.42 -35.22 30.93
N LEU A 10 -6.73 -34.99 30.78
CA LEU A 10 -7.28 -34.06 29.77
C LEU A 10 -6.84 -32.60 30.02
N LEU A 11 -6.86 -32.14 31.27
CA LEU A 11 -6.35 -30.81 31.65
C LEU A 11 -4.85 -30.67 31.40
N PHE A 12 -4.07 -31.72 31.67
CA PHE A 12 -2.62 -31.72 31.43
C PHE A 12 -2.30 -31.67 29.92
N PHE A 13 -3.03 -32.43 29.09
CA PHE A 13 -2.88 -32.38 27.64
C PHE A 13 -3.33 -31.04 27.04
N LEU A 14 -4.42 -30.44 27.51
CA LEU A 14 -4.84 -29.11 27.09
C LEU A 14 -3.82 -28.03 27.48
N CYS A 15 -3.27 -28.12 28.70
CA CYS A 15 -2.25 -27.18 29.19
C CYS A 15 -0.94 -27.34 28.40
N CYS A 16 -0.50 -28.56 28.11
CA CYS A 16 0.66 -28.82 27.24
C CYS A 16 0.45 -28.33 25.81
N CYS A 17 -0.74 -28.52 25.21
CA CYS A 17 -1.05 -27.97 23.88
C CYS A 17 -1.04 -26.44 23.88
N LEU A 18 -1.56 -25.78 24.92
CA LEU A 18 -1.54 -24.32 25.07
C LEU A 18 -0.11 -23.77 25.32
N LEU A 19 0.73 -24.53 26.02
CA LEU A 19 2.15 -24.20 26.21
C LEU A 19 2.97 -24.44 24.94
N LEU A 20 2.66 -25.46 24.14
CA LEU A 20 3.33 -25.72 22.86
C LEU A 20 2.94 -24.71 21.77
N THR A 21 1.68 -24.26 21.73
CA THR A 21 1.26 -23.21 20.79
C THR A 21 1.84 -21.83 21.12
N SER A 22 2.13 -21.54 22.39
CA SER A 22 2.80 -20.29 22.79
C SER A 22 4.31 -20.27 22.54
N ILE A 23 4.95 -21.43 22.37
CA ILE A 23 6.36 -21.55 21.99
C ILE A 23 6.57 -21.40 20.47
N LEU A 24 5.54 -21.72 19.67
CA LEU A 24 5.59 -21.68 18.19
C LEU A 24 5.05 -20.39 17.57
N SER A 25 4.68 -19.38 18.36
CA SER A 25 4.33 -18.07 17.82
C SER A 25 5.58 -17.44 17.21
N PRO A 26 5.55 -16.98 15.94
CA PRO A 26 6.69 -16.33 15.33
C PRO A 26 7.05 -15.10 16.16
N ARG A 27 8.23 -15.15 16.79
CA ARG A 27 8.74 -14.11 17.68
C ARG A 27 9.53 -13.09 16.88
N ASP A 28 9.45 -11.85 17.34
CA ASP A 28 10.37 -10.80 16.92
C ASP A 28 11.81 -11.27 17.05
N SER A 29 12.63 -11.00 16.04
CA SER A 29 14.03 -11.40 16.03
C SER A 29 14.92 -10.38 15.32
N TYR A 30 16.16 -10.27 15.78
CA TYR A 30 17.19 -9.47 15.13
C TYR A 30 18.15 -10.40 14.39
N GLN A 31 18.39 -10.12 13.12
CA GLN A 31 19.28 -10.88 12.26
C GLN A 31 20.35 -9.96 11.72
N LYS A 32 21.63 -10.34 11.89
CA LYS A 32 22.73 -9.61 11.28
C LYS A 32 22.91 -10.12 9.86
N ILE A 33 22.78 -9.24 8.88
CA ILE A 33 22.92 -9.57 7.45
C ILE A 33 23.95 -8.64 6.85
N GLN A 34 24.81 -9.17 5.99
CA GLN A 34 25.67 -8.34 5.15
C GLN A 34 24.85 -7.88 3.95
N LEU A 35 24.47 -6.60 3.94
CA LEU A 35 23.74 -6.03 2.83
C LEU A 35 24.65 -5.96 1.60
N ILE A 36 24.23 -6.61 0.52
CA ILE A 36 24.93 -6.61 -0.77
C ILE A 36 24.25 -5.57 -1.65
N GLU A 37 25.02 -4.57 -2.10
CA GLU A 37 24.62 -3.76 -3.24
C GLU A 37 24.74 -4.63 -4.50
N SER A 38 23.60 -5.14 -4.98
CA SER A 38 23.58 -5.87 -6.24
C SER A 38 23.77 -4.88 -7.40
N PRO A 39 24.54 -5.23 -8.45
CA PRO A 39 24.67 -4.39 -9.64
C PRO A 39 23.29 -4.00 -10.15
N ARG A 40 23.10 -2.70 -10.43
CA ARG A 40 21.82 -2.11 -10.86
C ARG A 40 21.15 -3.04 -11.85
N ARG A 41 20.04 -3.66 -11.42
CA ARG A 41 19.11 -4.37 -12.29
C ARG A 41 18.86 -3.47 -13.50
N ASP A 42 18.84 -4.07 -14.69
CA ASP A 42 18.64 -3.37 -15.96
C ASP A 42 17.54 -2.30 -15.85
N LYS A 43 17.70 -1.18 -16.54
CA LYS A 43 16.93 0.08 -16.40
C LYS A 43 15.44 -0.05 -16.79
N SER A 44 14.83 -1.23 -16.74
CA SER A 44 13.38 -1.32 -16.65
C SER A 44 12.98 -0.77 -15.28
N VAL A 45 12.49 0.47 -15.27
CA VAL A 45 12.03 1.14 -14.06
C VAL A 45 10.74 0.47 -13.61
N HIS A 46 10.88 -0.61 -12.85
CA HIS A 46 9.78 -1.23 -12.13
C HIS A 46 9.49 -0.41 -10.87
N TYR A 47 8.22 -0.06 -10.68
CA TYR A 47 7.73 0.71 -9.54
C TYR A 47 7.23 -0.20 -8.42
N PHE A 48 6.96 -1.47 -8.73
CA PHE A 48 6.74 -2.50 -7.74
C PHE A 48 8.01 -3.33 -7.52
N ILE A 49 8.30 -3.62 -6.26
CA ILE A 49 9.36 -4.56 -5.88
C ILE A 49 8.74 -5.97 -5.77
N PRO A 50 9.14 -6.94 -6.62
CA PRO A 50 8.67 -8.31 -6.49
C PRO A 50 9.25 -8.95 -5.23
N GLY A 51 8.44 -9.74 -4.52
CA GLY A 51 8.94 -10.59 -3.45
C GLY A 51 9.90 -11.65 -4.03
N ARG A 52 11.07 -11.82 -3.41
CA ARG A 52 12.12 -12.72 -3.94
C ARG A 52 11.66 -14.18 -4.04
N TYR A 53 10.81 -14.62 -3.11
CA TYR A 53 10.38 -16.01 -2.96
C TYR A 53 8.86 -16.18 -3.00
N ASP A 54 8.13 -15.11 -3.30
CA ASP A 54 6.72 -14.97 -3.00
C ASP A 54 5.98 -14.36 -4.19
N ASP A 55 4.76 -14.83 -4.47
CA ASP A 55 3.86 -14.25 -5.48
C ASP A 55 3.24 -12.94 -4.97
N ILE A 56 4.09 -11.94 -4.75
CA ILE A 56 3.73 -10.62 -4.23
C ILE A 56 4.52 -9.54 -4.96
N TYR A 57 3.86 -8.42 -5.24
CA TYR A 57 4.45 -7.21 -5.76
C TYR A 57 4.16 -6.09 -4.77
N MET A 58 5.20 -5.56 -4.14
CA MET A 58 5.08 -4.51 -3.14
C MET A 58 5.24 -3.14 -3.80
N TYR A 59 4.30 -2.24 -3.56
CA TYR A 59 4.28 -0.91 -4.18
C TYR A 59 4.94 0.14 -3.30
N SER A 60 4.58 0.14 -2.02
CA SER A 60 5.00 1.19 -1.09
C SER A 60 5.01 0.73 0.34
N ALA A 61 5.78 1.43 1.16
CA ALA A 61 5.83 1.30 2.60
C ALA A 61 5.67 2.68 3.22
N ILE A 62 4.64 2.87 4.05
CA ILE A 62 4.29 4.16 4.62
C ILE A 62 4.10 4.00 6.13
N ALA A 63 4.74 4.86 6.91
CA ALA A 63 4.51 4.88 8.36
C ALA A 63 3.07 5.30 8.65
N ASP A 64 2.36 4.50 9.44
CA ASP A 64 1.01 4.78 9.89
C ASP A 64 1.03 5.86 10.98
N ASP A 65 0.10 6.80 10.86
CA ASP A 65 -0.10 7.95 11.75
C ASP A 65 1.15 8.84 12.03
N PRO A 66 1.40 9.85 11.19
CA PRO A 66 2.48 10.82 11.45
C PRO A 66 2.21 11.74 12.65
N LYS A 67 0.97 11.84 13.16
CA LYS A 67 0.60 12.78 14.22
C LYS A 67 1.02 12.29 15.61
N THR A 68 1.24 10.99 15.76
CA THR A 68 1.62 10.33 17.03
C THR A 68 3.06 9.79 17.04
N LEU A 69 3.81 9.98 15.96
CA LEU A 69 5.20 9.56 15.83
C LEU A 69 6.14 10.37 16.75
N HIS A 70 6.44 9.83 17.92
CA HIS A 70 7.46 10.35 18.85
C HIS A 70 8.78 9.58 18.74
N ALA A 71 9.89 10.24 19.05
CA ALA A 71 11.21 9.60 19.07
C ALA A 71 11.25 8.48 20.12
N GLY A 72 11.57 7.25 19.71
CA GLY A 72 11.65 6.07 20.58
C GLY A 72 10.33 5.32 20.79
N SER A 73 9.24 5.72 20.14
CA SER A 73 7.98 4.97 20.13
C SER A 73 7.97 3.90 19.05
N ALA A 74 7.15 2.86 19.26
CA ALA A 74 6.88 1.87 18.23
C ALA A 74 6.28 2.55 16.99
N VAL A 75 6.72 2.12 15.81
CA VAL A 75 6.30 2.64 14.51
C VAL A 75 5.63 1.52 13.75
N ASP A 76 4.36 1.71 13.41
CA ASP A 76 3.68 0.86 12.44
C ASP A 76 4.05 1.32 11.02
N VAL A 77 4.55 0.40 10.20
CA VAL A 77 4.71 0.62 8.76
C VAL A 77 3.71 -0.23 8.03
N VAL A 78 2.94 0.40 7.14
CA VAL A 78 1.98 -0.27 6.29
C VAL A 78 2.56 -0.44 4.89
N VAL A 79 2.72 -1.69 4.48
CA VAL A 79 3.17 -2.07 3.13
C VAL A 79 1.96 -2.34 2.25
N THR A 80 1.81 -1.57 1.17
CA THR A 80 0.74 -1.78 0.17
C THR A 80 1.28 -2.67 -0.95
N ALA A 81 0.56 -3.74 -1.26
CA ALA A 81 1.00 -4.75 -2.22
C ALA A 81 -0.15 -5.35 -3.04
N LEU A 82 0.22 -5.89 -4.20
CA LEU A 82 -0.56 -6.87 -4.95
C LEU A 82 -0.07 -8.26 -4.54
N ASP A 83 -0.92 -9.03 -3.88
CA ASP A 83 -0.52 -10.27 -3.23
C ASP A 83 -1.44 -11.44 -3.58
N LYS A 84 -0.81 -12.53 -4.00
CA LYS A 84 -1.45 -13.80 -4.32
C LYS A 84 -0.96 -14.94 -3.41
N THR A 85 -0.03 -14.66 -2.51
CA THR A 85 0.51 -15.63 -1.55
C THR A 85 -0.60 -16.17 -0.64
N ARG A 86 -0.43 -17.44 -0.26
CA ARG A 86 -1.31 -18.18 0.67
C ARG A 86 -0.59 -18.58 1.96
N VAL A 87 0.57 -17.99 2.20
CA VAL A 87 1.43 -18.25 3.34
C VAL A 87 1.48 -17.03 4.25
N SER A 88 1.89 -17.25 5.50
CA SER A 88 2.13 -16.12 6.40
C SER A 88 3.41 -15.40 5.99
N LEU A 89 3.39 -14.08 6.04
CA LEU A 89 4.52 -13.24 5.69
C LEU A 89 5.18 -12.69 6.95
N THR A 90 6.48 -12.43 6.84
CA THR A 90 7.32 -11.77 7.83
C THR A 90 7.75 -10.43 7.25
N CYS A 91 7.67 -9.39 8.06
CA CYS A 91 8.25 -8.09 7.77
C CYS A 91 9.72 -8.11 8.16
N CYS A 92 10.60 -7.75 7.23
CA CYS A 92 12.03 -7.56 7.48
C CYS A 92 12.33 -6.07 7.33
N MET A 93 12.78 -5.42 8.42
CA MET A 93 12.97 -3.98 8.51
C MET A 93 14.43 -3.62 8.80
N LEU A 94 14.95 -2.64 8.07
CA LEU A 94 16.24 -2.02 8.34
C LEU A 94 16.02 -0.76 9.18
N LEU A 95 16.57 -0.72 10.39
CA LEU A 95 16.37 0.36 11.35
C LEU A 95 17.36 1.53 11.14
N ASP A 96 16.97 2.73 11.55
CA ASP A 96 17.85 3.90 11.56
C ASP A 96 19.09 3.65 12.45
N GLY A 97 20.28 3.91 11.91
CA GLY A 97 21.56 3.82 12.66
C GLY A 97 22.22 2.43 12.68
N ASP A 98 21.54 1.39 12.20
CA ASP A 98 22.08 0.03 12.18
C ASP A 98 22.71 -0.33 10.84
N ASN A 99 24.03 -0.54 10.83
CA ASN A 99 24.76 -1.04 9.66
C ASN A 99 24.58 -2.56 9.49
N GLY A 100 23.42 -2.97 8.93
CA GLY A 100 23.17 -4.35 8.51
C GLY A 100 22.42 -5.24 9.52
N THR A 101 21.81 -4.65 10.54
CA THR A 101 20.86 -5.41 11.39
C THR A 101 19.46 -5.31 10.80
N VAL A 102 18.85 -6.46 10.53
CA VAL A 102 17.46 -6.57 10.11
C VAL A 102 16.62 -6.99 11.32
N PHE A 103 15.56 -6.22 11.59
CA PHE A 103 14.53 -6.58 12.53
C PHE A 103 13.40 -7.32 11.80
N ALA A 104 13.13 -8.55 12.22
CA ALA A 104 12.10 -9.41 11.64
C ALA A 104 10.92 -9.58 12.60
N THR A 105 9.71 -9.33 12.12
CA THR A 105 8.47 -9.44 12.89
C THR A 105 7.35 -10.02 12.01
N PRO A 106 6.35 -10.74 12.54
CA PRO A 106 5.22 -11.23 11.75
C PRO A 106 4.46 -10.09 11.06
N ALA A 107 4.16 -10.26 9.77
CA ALA A 107 3.30 -9.32 9.06
C ALA A 107 1.82 -9.59 9.43
N SER A 108 1.12 -8.55 9.87
CA SER A 108 -0.33 -8.64 10.12
C SER A 108 -1.11 -8.02 8.97
N VAL A 109 -2.24 -8.60 8.59
CA VAL A 109 -3.11 -8.01 7.55
C VAL A 109 -3.74 -6.74 8.12
N TYR A 110 -3.40 -5.59 7.55
CA TYR A 110 -3.93 -4.28 7.91
C TYR A 110 -5.26 -4.01 7.21
N PHE A 111 -5.30 -4.25 5.90
CA PHE A 111 -6.49 -4.11 5.08
C PHE A 111 -6.54 -5.20 4.02
N ARG A 112 -7.76 -5.68 3.75
CA ARG A 112 -8.06 -6.55 2.63
C ARG A 112 -9.21 -5.94 1.85
N ASN A 113 -9.01 -5.78 0.54
CA ASN A 113 -10.12 -5.40 -0.31
C ASN A 113 -11.10 -6.59 -0.45
N TYR A 114 -12.28 -6.45 0.16
CA TYR A 114 -13.36 -7.42 0.05
C TYR A 114 -14.33 -6.95 -1.04
N ILE A 115 -14.14 -7.49 -2.24
CA ILE A 115 -15.10 -7.27 -3.32
C ILE A 115 -16.05 -8.47 -3.34
N THR A 116 -17.24 -8.31 -2.76
CA THR A 116 -18.37 -9.23 -2.99
C THR A 116 -19.12 -8.80 -4.25
N LEU A 117 -18.65 -9.21 -5.42
CA LEU A 117 -19.40 -9.05 -6.67
C LEU A 117 -20.28 -10.30 -6.86
N GLN A 118 -21.56 -10.19 -6.49
CA GLN A 118 -22.52 -11.30 -6.45
C GLN A 118 -23.02 -11.80 -7.81
N SER A 119 -22.48 -11.34 -8.94
CA SER A 119 -22.99 -11.79 -10.24
C SER A 119 -22.37 -13.11 -10.69
N PHE A 120 -23.19 -13.95 -11.33
CA PHE A 120 -22.80 -15.27 -11.86
C PHE A 120 -21.58 -15.20 -12.81
N THR A 121 -21.47 -14.13 -13.62
CA THR A 121 -20.33 -13.91 -14.52
C THR A 121 -19.02 -13.67 -13.77
N HIS A 122 -19.08 -13.06 -12.58
CA HIS A 122 -17.92 -12.83 -11.72
C HIS A 122 -17.53 -14.07 -10.90
N ILE A 123 -18.49 -14.94 -10.56
CA ILE A 123 -18.22 -16.24 -9.93
C ILE A 123 -17.58 -17.19 -10.96
N ALA A 124 -18.11 -17.22 -12.19
CA ALA A 124 -17.49 -17.97 -13.28
C ALA A 124 -16.07 -17.48 -13.56
N SER A 125 -15.81 -16.17 -13.60
CA SER A 125 -14.46 -15.64 -13.80
C SER A 125 -13.48 -15.97 -12.66
N GLU A 126 -13.95 -16.12 -11.42
CA GLU A 126 -13.14 -16.65 -10.30
C GLU A 126 -12.69 -18.08 -10.54
N TYR A 127 -13.62 -18.89 -11.03
CA TYR A 127 -13.42 -20.30 -11.28
C TYR A 127 -12.45 -20.53 -12.45
N PHE A 128 -12.53 -19.69 -13.49
CA PHE A 128 -11.69 -19.77 -14.69
C PHE A 128 -10.41 -18.94 -14.63
N HIS A 129 -10.30 -17.95 -13.72
CA HIS A 129 -9.10 -17.14 -13.50
C HIS A 129 -8.72 -17.08 -12.00
N PRO A 130 -8.26 -18.19 -11.40
CA PRO A 130 -7.83 -18.26 -9.99
C PRO A 130 -6.56 -17.46 -9.70
N SER A 131 -6.06 -16.67 -10.65
CA SER A 131 -4.76 -16.01 -10.66
C SER A 131 -4.76 -14.53 -10.25
N THR A 132 -5.84 -14.02 -9.65
CA THR A 132 -5.95 -12.60 -9.26
C THR A 132 -5.01 -12.26 -8.11
N TYR A 133 -4.16 -11.26 -8.30
CA TYR A 133 -3.43 -10.61 -7.22
C TYR A 133 -4.37 -9.67 -6.48
N LEU A 134 -4.43 -9.80 -5.16
CA LEU A 134 -5.31 -9.01 -4.33
C LEU A 134 -4.57 -7.78 -3.81
N ALA A 135 -5.21 -6.62 -3.90
CA ALA A 135 -4.76 -5.41 -3.22
C ALA A 135 -4.87 -5.65 -1.71
N ARG A 136 -3.73 -5.67 -1.04
CA ARG A 136 -3.61 -5.90 0.40
C ARG A 136 -2.68 -4.88 1.03
N GLN A 137 -2.92 -4.62 2.30
CA GLN A 137 -2.01 -3.88 3.15
C GLN A 137 -1.56 -4.75 4.31
N TYR A 138 -0.28 -4.70 4.61
CA TYR A 138 0.36 -5.42 5.71
C TYR A 138 0.93 -4.42 6.71
N ARG A 139 0.63 -4.60 7.99
CA ARG A 139 1.23 -3.83 9.07
C ARG A 139 2.46 -4.57 9.60
N CYS A 140 3.56 -3.83 9.66
CA CYS A 140 4.84 -4.20 10.21
C CYS A 140 5.14 -3.29 11.40
N THR A 141 5.06 -3.81 12.62
CA THR A 141 5.30 -3.01 13.84
C THR A 141 6.78 -3.08 14.20
N SER A 142 7.43 -1.92 14.29
CA SER A 142 8.84 -1.80 14.68
C SER A 142 8.96 -1.09 16.03
N GLN A 143 9.99 -1.40 16.81
CA GLN A 143 10.28 -0.70 18.07
C GLN A 143 10.99 0.64 17.86
N SER A 144 11.54 0.86 16.67
CA SER A 144 12.22 2.11 16.30
C SER A 144 11.92 2.45 14.84
N ARG A 145 12.41 3.59 14.35
CA ARG A 145 12.11 4.11 13.02
C ARG A 145 12.80 3.28 11.91
N PRO A 146 12.07 2.51 11.08
CA PRO A 146 12.67 1.79 9.97
C PRO A 146 12.91 2.70 8.75
N ARG A 147 14.05 2.50 8.07
CA ARG A 147 14.34 3.15 6.79
C ARG A 147 13.81 2.37 5.60
N TYR A 148 13.82 1.05 5.72
CA TYR A 148 13.42 0.14 4.65
C TYR A 148 12.65 -1.04 5.23
N VAL A 149 11.75 -1.61 4.43
CA VAL A 149 10.99 -2.80 4.79
C VAL A 149 10.76 -3.68 3.57
N THR A 150 10.67 -4.98 3.79
CA THR A 150 10.22 -5.96 2.80
C THR A 150 9.33 -7.01 3.44
N LEU A 151 8.55 -7.70 2.62
CA LEU A 151 7.71 -8.83 3.02
C LEU A 151 8.27 -10.11 2.42
N THR A 152 8.39 -11.15 3.22
CA THR A 152 8.77 -12.48 2.72
C THR A 152 8.18 -13.60 3.56
N SER A 153 7.92 -14.76 2.95
CA SER A 153 7.59 -16.00 3.68
C SER A 153 8.81 -16.78 4.16
N SER A 154 10.03 -16.36 3.78
CA SER A 154 11.27 -17.05 4.10
C SER A 154 12.23 -16.16 4.90
N ALA A 155 13.53 -16.43 4.83
CA ALA A 155 14.54 -15.61 5.50
C ALA A 155 14.63 -14.21 4.89
N CYS A 156 14.97 -13.23 5.71
CA CYS A 156 15.12 -11.84 5.26
C CYS A 156 16.18 -11.74 4.14
N PRO A 157 15.87 -11.04 3.03
CA PRO A 157 16.80 -10.93 1.91
C PRO A 157 18.02 -10.09 2.28
N ASP A 158 19.13 -10.39 1.61
CA ASP A 158 20.45 -9.77 1.78
C ASP A 158 20.72 -8.62 0.81
N SER A 159 19.85 -8.40 -0.17
CA SER A 159 19.98 -7.30 -1.14
C SER A 159 19.05 -6.16 -0.77
N ILE A 160 19.62 -4.96 -0.66
CA ILE A 160 18.85 -3.73 -0.40
C ILE A 160 17.78 -3.45 -1.48
N ASN A 161 18.00 -3.93 -2.72
CA ASN A 161 17.05 -3.76 -3.82
C ASN A 161 15.74 -4.54 -3.63
N ASP A 162 15.68 -5.46 -2.67
CA ASP A 162 14.46 -6.20 -2.32
C ASP A 162 13.63 -5.49 -1.23
N TYR A 163 14.09 -4.32 -0.76
CA TYR A 163 13.40 -3.54 0.27
C TYR A 163 12.82 -2.24 -0.29
N LEU A 164 11.61 -1.91 0.16
CA LEU A 164 10.96 -0.63 -0.08
C LEU A 164 11.48 0.43 0.90
N PRO A 165 11.79 1.65 0.45
CA PRO A 165 12.03 2.76 1.36
C PRO A 165 10.74 3.14 2.10
N VAL A 166 10.84 3.39 3.40
CA VAL A 166 9.71 3.81 4.23
C VAL A 166 9.47 5.30 4.06
N THR A 167 8.26 5.66 3.64
CA THR A 167 7.80 7.05 3.54
C THR A 167 7.14 7.48 4.84
N TYR A 168 7.50 8.66 5.33
CA TYR A 168 6.88 9.29 6.50
C TYR A 168 5.98 10.43 6.04
N PRO A 169 4.65 10.29 6.14
CA PRO A 169 3.73 11.34 5.71
C PRO A 169 4.00 12.67 6.42
N ARG A 170 3.89 13.78 5.69
CA ARG A 170 4.05 15.12 6.27
C ARG A 170 2.76 15.52 6.98
N VAL A 171 2.88 16.01 8.22
CA VAL A 171 1.76 16.57 8.96
C VAL A 171 1.37 17.92 8.35
N SER A 172 0.10 18.07 7.98
CA SER A 172 -0.48 19.28 7.40
C SER A 172 -1.78 19.61 8.13
N PRO A 173 -1.69 20.26 9.31
CA PRO A 173 -2.87 20.58 10.12
C PRO A 173 -3.82 21.49 9.36
N ARG A 174 -5.11 21.22 9.47
CA ARG A 174 -6.20 21.84 8.72
C ARG A 174 -6.08 21.68 7.20
N GLY A 175 -5.19 20.82 6.73
CA GLY A 175 -4.96 20.58 5.31
C GLY A 175 -6.05 19.72 4.68
N LEU A 176 -6.33 19.98 3.40
CA LEU A 176 -7.19 19.19 2.54
C LEU A 176 -6.36 18.57 1.41
N ALA A 177 -6.22 17.26 1.43
CA ALA A 177 -5.58 16.50 0.35
C ALA A 177 -6.61 15.79 -0.53
N LEU A 178 -6.22 15.45 -1.76
CA LEU A 178 -7.03 14.76 -2.73
C LEU A 178 -6.24 13.60 -3.35
N CYS A 179 -6.77 12.40 -3.20
CA CYS A 179 -6.34 11.19 -3.87
C CYS A 179 -7.07 11.03 -5.19
N ALA A 180 -6.44 11.45 -6.28
CA ALA A 180 -7.01 11.25 -7.60
C ALA A 180 -6.66 9.86 -8.13
N LYS A 181 -7.52 9.34 -9.00
CA LYS A 181 -7.34 8.04 -9.62
C LYS A 181 -6.14 7.99 -10.56
N VAL A 182 -5.81 6.78 -11.02
CA VAL A 182 -4.75 6.50 -11.98
C VAL A 182 -4.97 7.27 -13.28
N ALA A 183 -4.03 8.15 -13.61
CA ALA A 183 -3.96 8.83 -14.89
C ALA A 183 -3.37 7.93 -15.96
N ARG A 184 -4.07 7.82 -17.09
CA ARG A 184 -3.60 7.12 -18.28
C ARG A 184 -4.15 7.75 -19.56
N SER A 185 -3.43 7.57 -20.67
CA SER A 185 -3.93 7.80 -22.02
C SER A 185 -4.44 6.48 -22.65
N PRO A 186 -5.40 6.53 -23.58
CA PRO A 186 -6.23 7.68 -23.94
C PRO A 186 -7.36 7.91 -22.92
N GLY A 187 -7.94 9.11 -22.91
CA GLY A 187 -9.12 9.43 -22.09
C GLY A 187 -9.01 10.75 -21.31
N LEU A 188 -7.81 11.33 -21.23
CA LEU A 188 -7.58 12.62 -20.60
C LEU A 188 -7.53 13.73 -21.65
N HIS A 189 -8.13 14.86 -21.33
CA HIS A 189 -8.14 16.06 -22.17
C HIS A 189 -7.42 17.19 -21.45
N VAL A 190 -6.48 17.85 -22.14
CA VAL A 190 -5.65 18.93 -21.59
C VAL A 190 -6.50 20.02 -20.94
N GLN A 191 -7.54 20.49 -21.63
CA GLN A 191 -8.42 21.58 -21.16
C GLN A 191 -9.21 21.17 -19.92
N LYS A 192 -9.81 19.97 -19.94
CA LYS A 192 -10.60 19.46 -18.80
C LYS A 192 -9.74 19.22 -17.57
N LEU A 193 -8.51 18.73 -17.76
CA LEU A 193 -7.56 18.59 -16.66
C LEU A 193 -7.16 19.94 -16.08
N ALA A 194 -6.86 20.91 -16.94
CA ALA A 194 -6.51 22.26 -16.48
C ALA A 194 -7.66 22.86 -15.66
N GLU A 195 -8.89 22.79 -16.17
CA GLU A 195 -10.10 23.21 -15.45
C GLU A 195 -10.24 22.48 -14.11
N TRP A 196 -10.14 21.15 -14.10
CA TRP A 196 -10.26 20.35 -12.90
C TRP A 196 -9.26 20.77 -11.82
N PHE A 197 -7.98 20.90 -12.16
CA PHE A 197 -6.95 21.33 -11.20
C PHE A 197 -7.21 22.72 -10.63
N GLU A 198 -7.62 23.69 -11.46
CA GLU A 198 -7.94 25.04 -10.98
C GLU A 198 -9.18 25.02 -10.07
N VAL A 199 -10.20 24.22 -10.39
CA VAL A 199 -11.36 24.02 -9.52
C VAL A 199 -10.91 23.44 -8.17
N GLN A 200 -10.10 22.38 -8.15
CA GLN A 200 -9.60 21.80 -6.89
C GLN A 200 -8.82 22.82 -6.05
N ARG A 201 -7.96 23.61 -6.71
CA ARG A 201 -7.21 24.69 -6.06
C ARG A 201 -8.15 25.75 -5.47
N HIS A 202 -9.19 26.16 -6.19
CA HIS A 202 -10.19 27.13 -5.71
C HIS A 202 -11.05 26.58 -4.55
N LEU A 203 -11.33 25.28 -4.54
CA LEU A 203 -12.00 24.59 -3.43
C LEU A 203 -11.11 24.49 -2.18
N GLY A 204 -9.84 24.86 -2.29
CA GLY A 204 -8.87 24.88 -1.19
C GLY A 204 -8.10 23.58 -1.03
N VAL A 205 -8.02 22.72 -2.05
CA VAL A 205 -7.16 21.54 -1.98
C VAL A 205 -5.69 21.97 -1.93
N ASP A 206 -4.96 21.51 -0.91
CA ASP A 206 -3.54 21.85 -0.69
C ASP A 206 -2.60 20.92 -1.45
N LYS A 207 -3.00 19.65 -1.60
CA LYS A 207 -2.19 18.64 -2.27
C LYS A 207 -3.03 17.60 -2.98
N ILE A 208 -2.60 17.25 -4.18
CA ILE A 208 -3.22 16.24 -5.04
C ILE A 208 -2.17 15.15 -5.30
N VAL A 209 -2.56 13.89 -5.19
CA VAL A 209 -1.75 12.75 -5.62
C VAL A 209 -2.40 12.13 -6.85
N VAL A 210 -1.61 11.86 -7.89
CA VAL A 210 -2.04 11.14 -9.09
C VAL A 210 -1.02 10.04 -9.42
N TYR A 211 -1.52 8.91 -9.88
CA TYR A 211 -0.71 7.77 -10.28
C TYR A 211 -0.58 7.70 -11.79
N ASN A 212 0.64 7.71 -12.31
CA ASN A 212 0.94 7.71 -13.73
C ASN A 212 1.09 6.29 -14.26
N LEU A 213 0.11 5.82 -15.03
CA LEU A 213 0.18 4.55 -15.77
C LEU A 213 0.56 4.76 -17.26
N GLY A 214 1.06 5.94 -17.59
CA GLY A 214 1.44 6.31 -18.95
C GLY A 214 0.44 7.28 -19.57
N VAL A 215 0.90 8.51 -19.80
CA VAL A 215 0.12 9.60 -20.39
C VAL A 215 0.91 10.27 -21.50
N ASP A 216 0.21 10.89 -22.45
CA ASP A 216 0.84 11.56 -23.58
C ASP A 216 1.63 12.82 -23.14
N ASN A 217 2.51 13.31 -24.01
CA ASN A 217 3.37 14.47 -23.73
C ASN A 217 2.59 15.74 -23.35
N ALA A 218 1.44 15.97 -23.98
CA ALA A 218 0.59 17.13 -23.69
C ALA A 218 0.00 17.07 -22.27
N ILE A 219 -0.44 15.89 -21.83
CA ILE A 219 -0.94 15.65 -20.47
C ILE A 219 0.21 15.74 -19.46
N SER A 220 1.37 15.18 -19.80
CA SER A 220 2.58 15.29 -18.98
C SER A 220 2.99 16.74 -18.73
N ALA A 221 2.82 17.63 -19.72
CA ALA A 221 3.11 19.05 -19.57
C ALA A 221 2.19 19.74 -18.53
N ILE A 222 0.89 19.41 -18.54
CA ILE A 222 -0.08 19.92 -17.55
C ILE A 222 0.27 19.41 -16.15
N PHE A 223 0.56 18.12 -15.99
CA PHE A 223 0.96 17.60 -14.68
C PHE A 223 2.24 18.27 -14.18
N ARG A 224 3.25 18.46 -15.04
CA ARG A 224 4.49 19.15 -14.65
C ARG A 224 4.22 20.59 -14.17
N TYR A 225 3.30 21.31 -14.83
CA TYR A 225 2.90 22.65 -14.39
C TYR A 225 2.38 22.62 -12.95
N TYR A 226 1.44 21.74 -12.62
CA TYR A 226 0.88 21.65 -11.26
C TYR A 226 1.83 21.05 -10.23
N GLN A 227 2.80 20.21 -10.65
CA GLN A 227 3.90 19.78 -9.78
C GLN A 227 4.81 20.95 -9.41
N ASN A 228 5.15 21.81 -10.37
CA ASN A 228 5.98 22.99 -10.13
C ASN A 228 5.30 24.02 -9.22
N LEU A 229 3.97 24.09 -9.25
CA LEU A 229 3.18 24.89 -8.29
C LEU A 229 3.13 24.28 -6.88
N GLY A 230 3.61 23.05 -6.70
CA GLY A 230 3.55 22.32 -5.43
C GLY A 230 2.19 21.69 -5.14
N LEU A 231 1.19 21.86 -6.01
CA LEU A 231 -0.16 21.30 -5.84
C LEU A 231 -0.18 19.78 -6.10
N LEU A 232 0.54 19.31 -7.12
CA LEU A 232 0.49 17.91 -7.55
C LEU A 232 1.73 17.12 -7.12
N GLU A 233 1.53 15.91 -6.61
CA GLU A 233 2.50 14.84 -6.49
C GLU A 233 2.14 13.74 -7.48
N MET A 234 3.02 13.52 -8.47
CA MET A 234 2.87 12.42 -9.43
C MET A 234 3.68 11.23 -8.97
N LEU A 235 3.00 10.09 -8.78
CA LEU A 235 3.63 8.82 -8.47
C LEU A 235 3.62 7.94 -9.70
N ALA A 236 4.72 7.27 -9.97
CA ALA A 236 4.74 6.32 -11.06
C ALA A 236 4.00 5.03 -10.70
N TYR A 237 3.37 4.42 -11.70
CA TYR A 237 2.53 3.25 -11.50
C TYR A 237 2.66 2.29 -12.67
N GLU A 238 2.58 1.00 -12.38
CA GLU A 238 2.58 -0.08 -13.37
C GLU A 238 1.63 -1.18 -12.92
N LEU A 239 1.43 -2.16 -13.78
CA LEU A 239 0.46 -3.24 -13.60
C LEU A 239 1.18 -4.59 -13.63
N PRO A 240 1.86 -4.99 -12.54
CA PRO A 240 2.67 -6.21 -12.53
C PRO A 240 1.81 -7.46 -12.38
N GLY A 241 2.42 -8.62 -12.60
CA GLY A 241 1.76 -9.92 -12.48
C GLY A 241 0.87 -10.24 -13.69
N GLU A 242 -0.15 -11.05 -13.44
CA GLU A 242 -1.02 -11.61 -14.47
C GLU A 242 -2.44 -11.02 -14.39
N PRO A 243 -3.20 -10.99 -15.50
CA PRO A 243 -2.76 -11.30 -16.87
C PRO A 243 -1.81 -10.24 -17.43
N LYS A 244 -0.77 -10.67 -18.18
CA LYS A 244 0.11 -9.74 -18.90
C LYS A 244 -0.67 -8.82 -19.84
N SER A 245 -0.16 -7.60 -20.04
CA SER A 245 -0.72 -6.60 -20.96
C SER A 245 -2.12 -6.08 -20.59
N ARG A 246 -2.57 -6.32 -19.34
CA ARG A 246 -3.76 -5.69 -18.79
C ARG A 246 -3.59 -4.18 -18.70
N ASN A 247 -4.71 -3.47 -18.74
CA ASN A 247 -4.75 -2.02 -18.58
C ASN A 247 -6.02 -1.61 -17.83
N LEU A 248 -6.17 -0.31 -17.55
CA LEU A 248 -7.34 0.23 -16.84
C LEU A 248 -8.40 0.83 -17.78
N ASN A 249 -8.68 0.18 -18.91
CA ASN A 249 -9.72 0.61 -19.86
C ASN A 249 -11.04 -0.17 -19.71
N GLU A 250 -12.07 0.25 -20.45
CA GLU A 250 -13.40 -0.37 -20.44
C GLU A 250 -13.39 -1.88 -20.72
N ALA A 251 -12.48 -2.37 -21.56
CA ALA A 251 -12.40 -3.79 -21.90
C ALA A 251 -11.97 -4.63 -20.70
N PHE A 252 -11.12 -4.07 -19.83
CA PHE A 252 -10.62 -4.76 -18.63
C PHE A 252 -11.46 -4.53 -17.38
N LYS A 253 -12.38 -3.55 -17.36
CA LYS A 253 -13.27 -3.24 -16.22
C LYS A 253 -14.02 -4.44 -15.65
N ARG A 254 -14.33 -5.43 -16.48
CA ARG A 254 -15.08 -6.63 -16.08
C ARG A 254 -14.20 -7.71 -15.43
N THR A 255 -12.88 -7.51 -15.39
CA THR A 255 -11.97 -8.45 -14.75
C THR A 255 -11.88 -8.19 -13.25
N ARG A 256 -11.63 -9.23 -12.46
CA ARG A 256 -11.40 -9.08 -11.01
C ARG A 256 -10.10 -8.33 -10.73
N GLN A 257 -9.08 -8.53 -11.56
CA GLN A 257 -7.78 -7.88 -11.43
C GLN A 257 -7.92 -6.35 -11.52
N PHE A 258 -8.74 -5.86 -12.45
CA PHE A 258 -8.99 -4.42 -12.64
C PHE A 258 -9.31 -3.69 -11.33
N VAL A 259 -10.23 -4.22 -10.52
CA VAL A 259 -10.61 -3.54 -9.28
C VAL A 259 -9.46 -3.56 -8.26
N GLN A 260 -8.67 -4.63 -8.21
CA GLN A 260 -7.49 -4.70 -7.35
C GLN A 260 -6.44 -3.67 -7.77
N ASP A 261 -6.24 -3.52 -9.08
CA ASP A 261 -5.30 -2.56 -9.65
C ASP A 261 -5.69 -1.11 -9.41
N GLU A 262 -6.99 -0.81 -9.44
CA GLU A 262 -7.52 0.51 -9.09
C GLU A 262 -7.50 0.76 -7.57
N SER A 263 -7.50 -0.31 -6.76
CA SER A 263 -7.53 -0.19 -5.30
C SER A 263 -6.17 0.11 -4.69
N VAL A 264 -5.07 -0.43 -5.23
CA VAL A 264 -3.72 -0.17 -4.71
C VAL A 264 -3.39 1.33 -4.62
N PRO A 265 -3.64 2.16 -5.66
CA PRO A 265 -3.44 3.61 -5.63
C PRO A 265 -4.25 4.32 -4.55
N VAL A 266 -5.50 3.91 -4.35
CA VAL A 266 -6.39 4.47 -3.31
C VAL A 266 -5.84 4.15 -1.92
N LEU A 267 -5.43 2.89 -1.73
CA LEU A 267 -4.85 2.39 -0.48
C LEU A 267 -3.53 3.08 -0.13
N ASP A 268 -2.61 3.24 -1.10
CA ASP A 268 -1.37 4.00 -0.90
C ASP A 268 -1.66 5.47 -0.60
N CYS A 269 -2.51 6.12 -1.40
CA CYS A 269 -2.72 7.55 -1.29
C CYS A 269 -3.32 7.94 0.06
N LYS A 270 -4.29 7.15 0.56
CA LYS A 270 -4.88 7.35 1.88
C LYS A 270 -3.81 7.41 2.98
N LEU A 271 -2.84 6.49 2.95
CA LEU A 271 -1.75 6.48 3.92
C LEU A 271 -0.77 7.62 3.69
N ARG A 272 -0.41 7.89 2.44
CA ARG A 272 0.51 8.98 2.06
C ARG A 272 0.01 10.35 2.49
N MET A 273 -1.31 10.54 2.46
CA MET A 273 -1.98 11.77 2.83
C MET A 273 -2.54 11.75 4.27
N SER A 274 -2.21 10.74 5.08
CA SER A 274 -2.70 10.60 6.46
C SER A 274 -2.31 11.76 7.40
N GLY A 275 -1.29 12.54 7.04
CA GLY A 275 -0.90 13.73 7.79
C GLY A 275 -1.83 14.94 7.61
N TYR A 276 -2.73 14.91 6.64
CA TYR A 276 -3.76 15.94 6.45
C TYR A 276 -4.95 15.68 7.39
N ASP A 277 -5.80 16.68 7.61
CA ASP A 277 -7.01 16.50 8.42
C ASP A 277 -8.16 15.94 7.58
N PHE A 278 -8.19 16.29 6.29
CA PHE A 278 -9.17 15.80 5.34
C PHE A 278 -8.49 15.26 4.10
N VAL A 279 -8.95 14.09 3.65
CA VAL A 279 -8.49 13.45 2.41
C VAL A 279 -9.72 13.08 1.60
N LEU A 280 -9.84 13.65 0.40
CA LEU A 280 -10.86 13.29 -0.59
C LEU A 280 -10.31 12.22 -1.52
N SER A 281 -11.19 11.40 -2.09
CA SER A 281 -10.83 10.43 -3.12
C SER A 281 -11.90 10.42 -4.19
N HIS A 282 -11.55 10.81 -5.42
CA HIS A 282 -12.44 10.83 -6.58
C HIS A 282 -11.66 10.87 -7.89
N ASP A 283 -12.35 10.70 -9.02
CA ASP A 283 -11.73 10.63 -10.34
C ASP A 283 -11.37 12.03 -10.89
N LEU A 284 -10.54 12.09 -11.94
CA LEU A 284 -10.04 13.33 -12.57
C LEU A 284 -11.11 14.10 -13.37
N ASP A 285 -12.32 13.55 -13.46
CA ASP A 285 -13.51 14.12 -14.08
C ASP A 285 -14.64 14.37 -13.06
N GLU A 286 -14.38 14.14 -11.78
CA GLU A 286 -15.32 14.35 -10.67
C GLU A 286 -14.89 15.55 -9.83
N MET A 287 -15.86 16.26 -9.24
CA MET A 287 -15.62 17.38 -8.36
C MET A 287 -16.68 17.47 -7.27
N VAL A 288 -16.26 17.81 -6.05
CA VAL A 288 -17.15 18.01 -4.91
C VAL A 288 -17.37 19.51 -4.73
N ILE A 289 -18.56 19.99 -5.11
CA ILE A 289 -18.92 21.41 -5.04
C ILE A 289 -19.81 21.67 -3.81
N PRO A 290 -19.39 22.53 -2.88
CA PRO A 290 -20.25 23.01 -1.80
C PRO A 290 -21.51 23.68 -2.36
N ARG A 291 -22.65 23.46 -1.70
CA ARG A 291 -23.91 24.16 -2.04
C ARG A 291 -23.87 25.63 -1.65
N GLU A 292 -23.07 25.96 -0.65
CA GLU A 292 -22.83 27.32 -0.18
C GLU A 292 -21.67 27.96 -0.95
N ASN A 293 -21.65 29.29 -1.05
CA ASN A 293 -20.57 30.03 -1.69
C ASN A 293 -19.33 30.14 -0.77
N ILE A 294 -18.78 28.99 -0.38
CA ILE A 294 -17.57 28.86 0.43
C ILE A 294 -16.67 27.76 -0.14
N PRO A 295 -15.34 27.86 -0.01
CA PRO A 295 -14.43 26.78 -0.40
C PRO A 295 -14.69 25.50 0.40
N LEU A 296 -14.49 24.34 -0.22
CA LEU A 296 -14.69 23.04 0.42
C LEU A 296 -13.86 22.88 1.69
N LYS A 297 -12.59 23.34 1.67
CA LYS A 297 -11.74 23.33 2.86
C LYS A 297 -12.34 24.10 4.04
N ARG A 298 -13.04 25.21 3.78
CA ARG A 298 -13.69 26.01 4.83
C ARG A 298 -14.95 25.33 5.36
N LEU A 299 -15.69 24.61 4.50
CA LEU A 299 -16.87 23.85 4.92
C LEU A 299 -16.50 22.69 5.87
N LEU A 300 -15.32 22.10 5.69
CA LEU A 300 -14.85 20.96 6.49
C LEU A 300 -14.26 21.37 7.86
N GLN A 301 -13.99 22.65 8.09
CA GLN A 301 -13.38 23.19 9.31
C GLN A 301 -14.42 23.84 10.23
#